data_AF-A0A962CIR9-F1
#
_entry.id   AF-A0A962CIR9-F1
#
_cell.length_a   1.000
_cell.length_b   1.000
_cell.length_c   1.000
_cell.angle_alpha   90.00
_cell.angle_beta   90.00
_cell.angle_gamma   90.00
#
_symmetry.space_group_name_H-M   'P 1'
#
loop_
_entity.id
_entity.type
_entity.pdbx_description
1 polymer ?
#
loop_
_entity_poly.entity_id
_entity_poly.type
_entity_poly.pdbx_seq_one_letter_code
_entity_poly.pdbx_strand_id
1 'polypeptide(L)'
;RIVLSNAAARAAGVHPGQSLAAARALQPGLPGWRRDVEAEQHMLTLLADTAYRYSGELSLARPRALLVEIGASLALFGGWAALE
;
A
#
# COMPACT_ATOMS: atom_id res chain seq x y z
N ARG A 1 -1.74 -11.87 14.85
CA ARG A 1 -2.99 -12.02 14.06
C ARG A 1 -2.69 -11.71 12.61
N ILE A 2 -3.49 -12.17 11.65
CA ILE A 2 -3.43 -11.73 10.26
C ILE A 2 -3.73 -10.24 10.21
N VAL A 3 -2.91 -9.48 9.50
CA VAL A 3 -3.06 -8.01 9.35
C VAL A 3 -3.49 -7.63 7.94
N LEU A 4 -3.11 -8.42 6.94
CA LEU A 4 -3.48 -8.27 5.54
C LEU A 4 -3.64 -9.67 4.92
N SER A 5 -4.56 -9.80 3.98
CA SER A 5 -4.73 -10.97 3.13
C SER A 5 -4.93 -10.53 1.69
N ASN A 6 -4.32 -11.25 0.74
CA ASN A 6 -4.50 -11.01 -0.69
C ASN A 6 -5.88 -11.53 -1.16
N ALA A 7 -6.21 -11.31 -2.43
CA ALA A 7 -7.50 -11.71 -2.99
C ALA A 7 -7.76 -13.23 -2.86
N ALA A 8 -6.77 -14.07 -3.18
CA ALA A 8 -6.91 -15.53 -3.09
C ALA A 8 -7.15 -16.01 -1.64
N ALA A 9 -6.41 -15.46 -0.67
CA ALA A 9 -6.61 -15.77 0.73
C ALA A 9 -7.99 -15.32 1.23
N ARG A 10 -8.47 -14.15 0.79
CA ARG A 10 -9.84 -13.69 1.10
C ARG A 10 -10.91 -14.61 0.50
N ALA A 11 -10.71 -15.10 -0.72
CA ALA A 11 -11.62 -16.06 -1.35
C ALA A 11 -11.67 -17.40 -0.58
N ALA A 12 -10.58 -17.78 0.10
CA ALA A 12 -10.53 -18.92 1.01
C ALA A 12 -11.05 -18.60 2.44
N GLY A 13 -11.66 -17.43 2.67
CA GLY A 13 -12.22 -17.03 3.96
C GLY A 13 -11.22 -16.45 4.98
N VAL A 14 -9.98 -16.18 4.55
CA VAL A 14 -8.95 -15.60 5.43
C VAL A 14 -9.09 -14.08 5.50
N HIS A 15 -9.36 -13.58 6.70
CA HIS A 15 -9.60 -12.16 6.99
C HIS A 15 -8.63 -11.61 8.05
N PRO A 16 -8.31 -10.30 7.99
CA PRO A 16 -7.58 -9.63 9.07
C PRO A 16 -8.24 -9.83 10.43
N GLY A 17 -7.43 -9.88 11.49
CA GLY A 17 -7.88 -10.12 12.87
C GLY A 17 -7.87 -11.60 13.29
N GLN A 18 -7.86 -12.55 12.34
CA GLN A 18 -7.76 -13.99 12.63
C GLN A 18 -6.37 -14.38 13.16
N SER A 19 -6.25 -15.49 13.90
CA SER A 19 -4.95 -16.08 14.21
C SER A 19 -4.38 -16.77 12.95
N LEU A 20 -3.06 -16.96 12.87
CA LEU A 20 -2.47 -17.72 11.77
C LEU A 20 -2.95 -19.19 11.78
N ALA A 21 -3.20 -19.75 12.96
CA ALA A 21 -3.78 -21.07 13.11
C ALA A 21 -5.21 -21.15 12.55
N ALA A 22 -6.06 -20.17 12.84
CA ALA A 22 -7.42 -20.10 12.29
C ALA A 22 -7.40 -19.96 10.76
N ALA A 23 -6.52 -19.12 10.23
CA ALA A 23 -6.35 -18.99 8.78
C ALA A 23 -5.89 -20.30 8.12
N ARG A 24 -4.99 -21.05 8.78
CA ARG A 24 -4.52 -22.36 8.29
C ARG A 24 -5.54 -23.49 8.46
N ALA A 25 -6.51 -23.36 9.35
CA ALA A 25 -7.65 -24.27 9.44
C ALA A 25 -8.58 -24.12 8.23
N LEU A 26 -8.73 -22.89 7.69
CA LEU A 26 -9.48 -22.62 6.47
C LEU A 26 -8.73 -23.05 5.21
N GLN A 27 -7.43 -22.76 5.14
CA GLN A 27 -6.56 -23.13 4.03
C GLN A 27 -5.29 -23.83 4.55
N PRO A 28 -5.25 -25.18 4.55
CA PRO A 28 -4.06 -25.92 4.93
C PRO A 28 -2.84 -25.49 4.10
N GLY A 29 -1.69 -25.34 4.76
CA GLY A 29 -0.47 -24.91 4.10
C GLY A 29 -0.42 -23.44 3.68
N LEU A 30 -1.38 -22.60 4.10
CA LEU A 30 -1.36 -21.16 3.81
C LEU A 30 -0.01 -20.54 4.20
N PRO A 31 0.73 -19.97 3.23
CA PRO A 31 1.97 -19.26 3.51
C PRO A 31 1.66 -17.98 4.27
N GLY A 32 2.59 -17.61 5.16
CA GLY A 32 2.47 -16.40 5.96
C GLY A 32 3.85 -15.77 6.12
N TRP A 33 3.88 -14.45 6.05
CA TRP A 33 5.08 -13.66 6.23
C TRP A 33 4.93 -12.81 7.47
N ARG A 34 6.03 -12.65 8.21
CA ARG A 34 6.07 -11.65 9.29
C ARG A 34 6.03 -10.28 8.65
N ARG A 35 5.20 -9.42 9.22
CA ARG A 35 5.12 -8.02 8.81
C ARG A 35 6.42 -7.32 9.19
N ASP A 36 7.04 -6.66 8.22
CA ASP A 36 8.20 -5.80 8.42
C ASP A 36 7.75 -4.34 8.24
N VAL A 37 7.66 -3.62 9.36
CA VAL A 37 7.15 -2.24 9.37
C VAL A 37 8.16 -1.26 8.81
N GLU A 38 9.46 -1.54 8.98
CA GLU A 38 10.53 -0.67 8.49
C GLU A 38 10.64 -0.78 6.97
N ALA A 39 10.57 -1.99 6.42
CA ALA A 39 10.53 -2.21 4.98
C ALA A 39 9.30 -1.54 4.33
N GLU A 40 8.12 -1.62 4.96
CA GLU A 40 6.91 -0.92 4.50
C GLU A 40 7.11 0.60 4.47
N GLN A 41 7.70 1.17 5.52
CA GLN A 41 7.95 2.62 5.60
C GLN A 41 8.98 3.08 4.58
N HIS A 42 10.07 2.31 4.41
CA HIS A 42 11.08 2.59 3.40
C HIS A 42 10.48 2.57 1.98
N MET A 43 9.63 1.60 1.68
CA MET A 43 8.94 1.53 0.40
C MET A 43 8.01 2.74 0.18
N LEU A 44 7.30 3.18 1.21
CA LEU A 44 6.47 4.39 1.13
C LEU A 44 7.30 5.65 0.85
N THR A 45 8.48 5.78 1.46
CA THR A 45 9.41 6.88 1.17
C THR A 45 9.91 6.81 -0.26
N LEU A 46 10.31 5.63 -0.76
CA LEU A 46 10.73 5.44 -2.15
C LEU A 46 9.64 5.84 -3.16
N LEU A 47 8.37 5.50 -2.85
CA LEU A 47 7.23 5.93 -3.65
C LEU A 47 7.05 7.45 -3.62
N ALA A 48 7.24 8.09 -2.47
CA ALA A 48 7.21 9.55 -2.35
C ALA A 48 8.33 10.21 -3.18
N ASP A 49 9.54 9.68 -3.08
CA ASP A 49 10.70 10.14 -3.86
C ASP A 49 10.42 10.09 -5.36
N THR A 50 9.79 9.01 -5.82
CA THR A 50 9.37 8.86 -7.22
C THR A 50 8.25 9.84 -7.60
N ALA A 51 7.30 10.07 -6.69
CA ALA A 51 6.14 10.91 -6.92
C ALA A 51 6.47 12.42 -6.98
N TYR A 52 7.65 12.85 -6.51
CA TYR A 52 8.12 14.22 -6.70
C TYR A 52 8.17 14.67 -8.16
N ARG A 53 8.22 13.73 -9.11
CA ARG A 53 8.12 14.04 -10.55
C ARG A 53 6.80 14.72 -10.94
N TYR A 54 5.74 14.54 -10.13
CA TYR A 54 4.40 15.05 -10.40
C TYR A 54 4.08 16.31 -9.58
N SER A 55 4.62 16.44 -8.36
CA SER A 55 4.37 17.58 -7.48
C SER A 55 5.41 17.70 -6.38
N GLY A 56 5.62 18.91 -5.86
CA GLY A 56 6.37 19.16 -4.63
C GLY A 56 5.53 19.02 -3.35
N GLU A 57 4.20 18.91 -3.48
CA GLU A 57 3.26 18.83 -2.36
C GLU A 57 2.79 17.38 -2.14
N LEU A 58 3.48 16.68 -1.23
CA LEU A 58 3.19 15.30 -0.85
C LEU A 58 3.10 15.14 0.67
N SER A 59 2.38 14.11 1.09
CA SER A 59 2.30 13.72 2.50
C SER A 59 2.25 12.21 2.68
N LEU A 60 3.05 11.68 3.60
CA LEU A 60 2.91 10.30 4.07
C LEU A 60 1.75 10.23 5.08
N ALA A 61 0.61 9.76 4.59
CA ALA A 61 -0.63 9.66 5.35
C ALA A 61 -0.71 8.33 6.12
N ARG A 62 -1.26 8.39 7.33
CA ARG A 62 -1.51 7.20 8.16
C ARG A 62 -2.71 6.40 7.62
N PRO A 63 -2.74 5.06 7.79
CA PRO A 63 -1.70 4.23 8.40
C PRO A 63 -0.53 3.88 7.46
N ARG A 64 -0.75 3.84 6.13
CA ARG A 64 0.26 3.49 5.10
C ARG A 64 -0.17 4.02 3.73
N ALA A 65 -0.17 5.33 3.55
CA ALA A 65 -0.61 5.96 2.31
C ALA A 65 0.34 7.10 1.92
N LEU A 66 0.37 7.39 0.62
CA LEU A 66 1.02 8.58 0.06
C LEU A 66 -0.08 9.42 -0.58
N LEU A 67 -0.17 10.68 -0.15
CA LEU A 67 -1.02 11.70 -0.77
C LEU A 67 -0.14 12.59 -1.63
N VAL A 68 -0.61 12.88 -2.84
CA VAL A 68 0.05 13.77 -3.79
C VAL A 68 -0.99 14.78 -4.27
N GLU A 69 -0.76 16.06 -3.98
CA GLU A 69 -1.54 17.16 -4.56
C GLU A 69 -0.95 17.44 -5.95
N ILE A 70 -1.76 17.47 -7.01
CA ILE A 70 -1.26 17.68 -8.38
C ILE A 70 -1.98 18.79 -9.14
N GLY A 71 -2.92 19.50 -8.50
CA GLY A 71 -3.74 20.53 -9.14
C GLY A 71 -2.91 21.67 -9.71
N ALA A 72 -1.92 22.15 -8.97
CA ALA A 72 -1.01 23.19 -9.45
C ALA A 72 -0.17 22.71 -10.65
N SER A 73 0.41 21.51 -10.56
CA SER A 73 1.19 20.91 -11.65
C SER A 73 0.34 20.67 -12.90
N LEU A 74 -0.86 20.11 -12.75
CA LEU A 74 -1.79 19.90 -13.86
C LEU A 74 -2.12 21.21 -14.59
N ALA A 75 -2.39 22.28 -13.84
CA ALA A 75 -2.65 23.60 -14.42
C ALA A 75 -1.42 24.16 -15.16
N LEU A 76 -0.21 23.96 -14.61
CA LEU A 76 1.04 24.42 -15.20
C LEU A 76 1.41 23.69 -16.49
N PHE A 77 1.25 22.36 -16.52
CA PHE A 77 1.66 21.52 -17.65
C PHE A 77 0.54 21.24 -18.67
N GLY A 78 -0.71 21.64 -18.36
CA GLY A 78 -1.83 21.50 -19.30
C GLY A 78 -2.57 20.16 -19.20
N GLY A 79 -2.58 19.53 -18.03
CA GLY A 79 -3.33 18.31 -17.74
C GLY A 79 -2.46 17.06 -17.61
N TRP A 80 -3.11 15.92 -17.34
CA TRP A 80 -2.44 14.67 -16.95
C TRP A 80 -1.55 14.09 -18.04
N ALA A 81 -2.01 14.11 -19.30
CA ALA A 81 -1.26 13.54 -20.41
C ALA A 81 0.10 14.23 -20.66
N ALA A 82 0.27 15.49 -20.23
CA ALA A 82 1.54 16.20 -20.32
C ALA A 82 2.44 16.01 -19.09
N LEU A 83 1.90 15.43 -18.01
CA LEU A 83 2.56 15.27 -16.72
C LEU A 83 3.12 13.84 -16.51
N GLU A 84 2.57 12.82 -17.18
CA GLU A 84 2.91 11.40 -16.98
C GLU A 84 4.17 10.88 -17.69
#